data_AF-A0A3R7KMC8-F1
#
_entry.id   AF-A0A3R7KMC8-F1
#
_cell.length_a   1.000
_cell.length_b   1.000
_cell.length_c   1.000
_cell.angle_alpha   90.00
_cell.angle_beta   90.00
_cell.angle_gamma   90.00
#
_symmetry.space_group_name_H-M   'P 1'
#
loop_
_entity.id
_entity.type
_entity.pdbx_description
1 polymer ?
#
loop_
_entity_poly.entity_id
_entity_poly.type
_entity_poly.pdbx_seq_one_letter_code
_entity_poly.pdbx_strand_id
1 'polypeptide(L)'
;MEAIQRALQDKPVHRRPLLMFLEQLPLNCSASRFTGRANMFKRCEDLTAPVVVPLYRRVLAAMAWHLNIPVVPTQHFFKGRYTYCTLSDGVHMDPPCMMMAQHHIWNTYLLLRREKVIQGLPTGSGQLPNAMRFVEEEEYVEWLLQMDGLDMGSTRRRYPFRGFSVIILLVLLPCFLMWAYIFGRCVLLFLEKRYLLRRHTRLEDDMNDNNDTCSGTK
;
A
#
# COMPACT_ATOMS: atom_id res chain seq x y z
N MET A 1 26.13 -8.59 16.84
CA MET A 1 24.82 -9.27 16.90
C MET A 1 24.64 -10.11 18.15
N GLU A 2 25.67 -10.81 18.63
CA GLU A 2 25.55 -11.57 19.89
C GLU A 2 25.13 -10.71 21.08
N ALA A 3 25.70 -9.51 21.21
CA ALA A 3 25.30 -8.57 22.26
C ALA A 3 23.82 -8.18 22.16
N ILE A 4 23.29 -8.00 20.94
CA ILE A 4 21.87 -7.71 20.71
C ILE A 4 21.02 -8.92 21.08
N GLN A 5 21.42 -10.12 20.65
CA GLN A 5 20.72 -11.36 20.99
C GLN A 5 20.68 -11.61 22.50
N ARG A 6 21.81 -11.43 23.21
CA ARG A 6 21.88 -11.54 24.67
C ARG A 6 20.96 -10.52 25.34
N ALA A 7 21.04 -9.24 24.94
CA ALA A 7 20.18 -8.19 25.48
C ALA A 7 18.67 -8.44 25.22
N LEU A 8 18.31 -9.04 24.08
CA LEU A 8 16.95 -9.45 23.79
C LEU A 8 16.51 -10.62 24.70
N GLN A 9 17.39 -11.59 24.95
CA GLN A 9 17.11 -12.73 25.84
C GLN A 9 16.92 -12.31 27.30
N ASP A 10 17.69 -11.32 27.77
CA ASP A 10 17.65 -10.84 29.16
C ASP A 10 16.31 -10.20 29.56
N LYS A 11 15.51 -9.77 28.58
CA LYS A 11 14.21 -9.13 28.82
C LYS A 11 13.04 -10.04 28.43
N PRO A 12 11.96 -10.07 29.23
CA PRO A 12 10.75 -10.78 28.85
C PRO A 12 10.12 -10.13 27.61
N VAL A 13 9.54 -10.94 26.71
CA VAL A 13 9.08 -10.54 25.37
C VAL A 13 8.24 -9.25 25.37
N HIS A 14 7.32 -9.12 26.33
CA HIS A 14 6.43 -7.95 26.44
C HIS A 14 7.12 -6.63 26.80
N ARG A 15 8.37 -6.68 27.32
CA ARG A 15 9.20 -5.50 27.67
C ARG A 15 10.37 -5.28 26.72
N ARG A 16 10.49 -6.10 25.66
CA ARG A 16 11.58 -5.94 24.70
C ARG A 16 11.35 -4.66 23.87
N PRO A 17 12.37 -3.81 23.70
CA PRO A 17 12.29 -2.75 22.70
C PRO A 17 12.21 -3.38 21.32
N LEU A 18 11.47 -2.75 20.40
CA LEU A 18 11.61 -3.08 19.00
C LEU A 18 12.87 -2.41 18.47
N LEU A 19 13.81 -3.22 18.03
CA LEU A 19 15.00 -2.79 17.33
C LEU A 19 14.67 -2.70 15.84
N MET A 20 15.14 -1.67 15.17
CA MET A 20 15.02 -1.54 13.73
C MET A 20 16.32 -0.96 13.22
N PHE A 21 16.78 -1.42 12.07
CA PHE A 21 17.93 -0.81 11.41
C PHE A 21 17.47 0.03 10.23
N LEU A 22 18.08 1.19 10.10
CA LEU A 22 18.01 1.98 8.89
C LEU A 22 19.18 1.57 8.00
N GLU A 23 18.94 1.20 6.74
CA GLU A 23 20.04 0.92 5.83
C GLU A 23 20.93 2.15 5.63
N GLN A 24 22.22 1.91 5.37
CA GLN A 24 23.14 2.96 4.97
C GLN A 24 22.54 3.77 3.80
N LEU A 25 22.51 5.10 3.92
CA LEU A 25 22.00 5.99 2.86
C LEU A 25 22.85 5.82 1.58
N PRO A 26 22.24 5.96 0.37
CA PRO A 26 23.04 6.12 -0.83
C PRO A 26 23.89 7.39 -0.70
N LEU A 27 25.03 7.47 -1.38
CA LEU A 27 25.87 8.66 -1.39
C LEU A 27 25.57 9.48 -2.64
N ASN A 28 25.45 10.80 -2.48
CA ASN A 28 25.45 11.71 -3.62
C ASN A 28 26.89 12.18 -3.89
N CYS A 29 27.60 11.42 -4.71
CA CYS A 29 29.00 11.69 -5.03
C CYS A 29 29.23 12.93 -5.89
N SER A 30 28.17 13.51 -6.47
CA SER A 30 28.25 14.79 -7.19
C SER A 30 28.22 16.00 -6.26
N ALA A 31 27.94 15.80 -4.96
CA ALA A 31 27.94 16.88 -3.98
C ALA A 31 29.33 17.55 -3.87
N SER A 32 29.34 18.85 -3.54
CA SER A 32 30.56 19.67 -3.44
C SER A 32 31.61 19.08 -2.48
N ARG A 33 31.16 18.35 -1.46
CA ARG A 33 32.00 17.61 -0.51
C ARG A 33 32.89 16.56 -1.18
N PHE A 34 32.48 16.00 -2.30
CA PHE A 34 33.22 14.96 -3.03
C PHE A 34 33.87 15.48 -4.30
N THR A 35 33.37 16.57 -4.87
CA THR A 35 33.85 17.15 -6.15
C THR A 35 34.74 18.39 -5.98
N GLY A 36 34.85 18.94 -4.77
CA GLY A 36 35.66 20.13 -4.49
C GLY A 36 37.18 19.94 -4.72
N ARG A 37 37.87 21.01 -5.15
CA ARG A 37 39.30 21.03 -5.52
C ARG A 37 40.27 20.49 -4.45
N ALA A 38 39.88 20.46 -3.19
CA ALA A 38 40.70 20.03 -2.06
C ALA A 38 40.42 18.59 -1.58
N ASN A 39 39.43 17.89 -2.14
CA ASN A 39 38.93 16.65 -1.55
C ASN A 39 39.61 15.40 -2.14
N MET A 40 40.41 14.74 -1.30
CA MET A 40 41.05 13.43 -1.53
C MET A 40 40.06 12.25 -1.56
N PHE A 41 38.75 12.49 -1.39
CA PHE A 41 37.73 11.43 -1.35
C PHE A 41 37.27 11.00 -2.75
N LYS A 42 38.21 10.89 -3.72
CA LYS A 42 37.98 10.32 -5.07
C LYS A 42 37.30 8.94 -5.06
N ARG A 43 37.32 8.27 -3.91
CA ARG A 43 36.72 6.95 -3.71
C ARG A 43 35.19 6.95 -3.68
N CYS A 44 34.49 8.08 -3.66
CA CYS A 44 33.02 8.05 -3.60
C CYS A 44 32.42 7.29 -4.79
N GLU A 45 32.70 7.72 -6.02
CA GLU A 45 32.15 7.09 -7.24
C GLU A 45 32.84 5.76 -7.56
N ASP A 46 34.13 5.63 -7.26
CA ASP A 46 34.93 4.46 -7.68
C ASP A 46 34.85 3.28 -6.71
N LEU A 47 34.51 3.51 -5.43
CA LEU A 47 34.62 2.48 -4.39
C LEU A 47 33.49 2.54 -3.37
N THR A 48 33.30 3.67 -2.69
CA THR A 48 32.41 3.76 -1.53
C THR A 48 30.96 3.55 -1.94
N ALA A 49 30.48 4.28 -2.95
CA ALA A 49 29.11 4.15 -3.42
C ALA A 49 28.83 2.82 -4.14
N PRO A 50 29.68 2.32 -5.07
CA PRO A 50 29.37 1.09 -5.80
C PRO A 50 29.75 -0.21 -5.06
N VAL A 51 30.69 -0.18 -4.12
CA VAL A 51 31.20 -1.40 -3.44
C VAL A 51 30.87 -1.39 -1.96
N VAL A 52 31.29 -0.35 -1.24
CA VAL A 52 31.20 -0.33 0.24
C VAL A 52 29.75 -0.24 0.70
N VAL A 53 28.96 0.71 0.20
CA VAL A 53 27.56 0.90 0.61
C VAL A 53 26.72 -0.37 0.33
N PRO A 54 26.77 -0.99 -0.86
CA PRO A 54 26.06 -2.24 -1.10
C PRO A 54 26.51 -3.39 -0.20
N LEU A 55 27.81 -3.52 0.06
CA LEU A 55 28.33 -4.57 0.94
C LEU A 55 27.82 -4.40 2.38
N TYR A 56 27.86 -3.19 2.93
CA TYR A 56 27.33 -2.90 4.27
C TYR A 56 25.83 -3.20 4.35
N ARG A 57 25.04 -2.80 3.35
CA ARG A 57 23.61 -3.09 3.30
C ARG A 57 23.34 -4.59 3.30
N ARG A 58 24.04 -5.36 2.46
CA ARG A 58 23.91 -6.83 2.39
C ARG A 58 24.23 -7.50 3.71
N VAL A 59 25.38 -7.19 4.28
CA VAL A 59 25.84 -7.78 5.55
C VAL A 59 24.88 -7.43 6.68
N LEU A 60 24.45 -6.18 6.78
CA LEU A 60 23.53 -5.76 7.84
C LEU A 60 22.13 -6.37 7.66
N ALA A 61 21.62 -6.43 6.43
CA ALA A 61 20.34 -7.07 6.12
C ALA A 61 20.33 -8.55 6.48
N ALA A 62 21.38 -9.29 6.09
CA ALA A 62 21.60 -10.68 6.46
C ALA A 62 21.52 -10.89 7.98
N MET A 63 22.32 -10.11 8.69
CA MET A 63 22.45 -10.21 10.14
C MET A 63 21.13 -9.89 10.84
N ALA A 64 20.43 -8.86 10.37
CA ALA A 64 19.13 -8.46 10.90
C ALA A 64 18.05 -9.51 10.64
N TRP A 65 18.02 -10.11 9.44
CA TRP A 65 17.10 -11.18 9.07
C TRP A 65 17.16 -12.35 10.04
N HIS A 66 18.36 -12.82 10.39
CA HIS A 66 18.53 -13.93 11.32
C HIS A 66 18.00 -13.64 12.73
N LEU A 67 17.94 -12.38 13.14
CA LEU A 67 17.38 -11.96 14.42
C LEU A 67 15.93 -11.48 14.31
N ASN A 68 15.28 -11.64 13.15
CA ASN A 68 13.97 -11.07 12.87
C ASN A 68 13.91 -9.56 13.19
N ILE A 69 15.01 -8.85 12.93
CA ILE A 69 15.10 -7.40 13.07
C ILE A 69 14.77 -6.79 11.70
N PRO A 70 13.75 -5.92 11.63
CA PRO A 70 13.38 -5.24 10.39
C PRO A 70 14.49 -4.28 9.96
N VAL A 71 14.69 -4.21 8.66
CA VAL A 71 15.61 -3.28 8.00
C VAL A 71 14.79 -2.37 7.11
N VAL A 72 14.87 -1.07 7.37
CA VAL A 72 14.17 -0.05 6.58
C VAL A 72 15.07 0.31 5.40
N PRO A 73 14.70 -0.07 4.16
CA PRO A 73 15.52 0.23 3.00
C PRO A 73 15.55 1.73 2.78
N THR A 74 16.71 2.34 2.54
CA THR A 74 16.76 3.81 2.36
C THR A 74 16.69 4.25 0.91
N GLN A 75 16.89 3.33 -0.03
CA GLN A 75 16.95 3.64 -1.46
C GLN A 75 15.65 4.24 -2.01
N HIS A 76 14.50 3.78 -1.49
CA HIS A 76 13.19 4.27 -1.93
C HIS A 76 12.96 5.76 -1.63
N PHE A 77 13.62 6.32 -0.61
CA PHE A 77 13.57 7.75 -0.31
C PHE A 77 14.17 8.60 -1.44
N PHE A 78 15.10 8.05 -2.21
CA PHE A 78 15.89 8.79 -3.21
C PHE A 78 15.49 8.44 -4.65
N LYS A 79 14.30 7.85 -4.85
CA LYS A 79 13.80 7.46 -6.17
C LYS A 79 13.78 8.66 -7.13
N GLY A 80 13.97 8.38 -8.42
CA GLY A 80 13.88 9.38 -9.48
C GLY A 80 15.06 10.36 -9.58
N ARG A 81 16.28 9.93 -9.24
CA ARG A 81 17.50 10.79 -9.16
C ARG A 81 17.37 11.86 -8.08
N TYR A 82 17.04 11.47 -6.84
CA TYR A 82 16.93 12.41 -5.70
C TYR A 82 15.76 13.40 -5.81
N THR A 83 14.72 13.10 -6.60
CA THR A 83 13.54 13.99 -6.72
C THR A 83 12.68 14.00 -5.47
N TYR A 84 12.67 12.91 -4.71
CA TYR A 84 11.86 12.78 -3.49
C TYR A 84 12.61 13.19 -2.22
N CYS A 85 13.90 12.87 -2.13
CA CYS A 85 14.78 13.30 -1.05
C CYS A 85 16.15 13.72 -1.59
N THR A 86 16.79 14.66 -0.90
CA THR A 86 18.09 15.24 -1.28
C THR A 86 19.14 15.01 -0.18
N LEU A 87 20.39 14.84 -0.63
CA LEU A 87 21.60 14.77 0.19
C LEU A 87 22.51 15.91 -0.25
N SER A 88 22.26 17.12 0.22
CA SER A 88 22.93 18.32 -0.30
C SER A 88 24.45 18.30 -0.07
N ASP A 89 24.89 17.72 1.04
CA ASP A 89 26.31 17.56 1.38
C ASP A 89 26.91 16.21 0.92
N GLY A 90 26.09 15.36 0.29
CA GLY A 90 26.49 14.06 -0.22
C GLY A 90 26.32 12.87 0.73
N VAL A 91 26.05 13.11 2.02
CA VAL A 91 26.06 12.06 3.07
C VAL A 91 24.83 12.11 3.96
N HIS A 92 24.42 13.31 4.38
CA HIS A 92 23.32 13.50 5.34
C HIS A 92 22.02 13.84 4.63
N MET A 93 20.92 13.31 5.16
CA MET A 93 19.57 13.70 4.74
C MET A 93 19.32 15.16 5.06
N ASP A 94 18.81 15.90 4.08
CA ASP A 94 18.31 17.25 4.31
C ASP A 94 17.12 17.20 5.29
N PRO A 95 16.84 18.28 6.05
CA PRO A 95 15.81 18.26 7.10
C PRO A 95 14.43 17.74 6.68
N PRO A 96 13.87 18.11 5.50
CA PRO A 96 12.60 17.55 5.04
C PRO A 96 12.64 16.02 4.86
N CYS A 97 13.78 15.49 4.39
CA CYS A 97 14.00 14.07 4.16
C CYS A 97 14.13 13.31 5.48
N MET A 98 14.74 13.93 6.51
CA MET A 98 14.81 13.36 7.85
C MET A 98 13.40 13.17 8.46
N MET A 99 12.51 14.16 8.32
CA MET A 99 11.14 14.07 8.82
C MET A 99 10.36 12.92 8.16
N MET A 100 10.52 12.78 6.86
CA MET A 100 9.92 11.68 6.11
C MET A 100 10.47 10.32 6.54
N ALA A 101 11.79 10.18 6.65
CA ALA A 101 12.42 8.95 7.15
C ALA A 101 11.91 8.59 8.55
N GLN A 102 11.77 9.58 9.46
CA GLN A 102 11.18 9.36 10.78
C GLN A 102 9.74 8.87 10.71
N HIS A 103 8.90 9.42 9.82
CA HIS A 103 7.54 8.95 9.62
C HIS A 103 7.49 7.49 9.15
N HIS A 104 8.36 7.10 8.21
CA HIS A 104 8.45 5.71 7.76
C HIS A 104 8.87 4.77 8.91
N ILE A 105 9.91 5.15 9.66
CA ILE A 105 10.38 4.38 10.83
C ILE A 105 9.25 4.23 11.86
N TRP A 106 8.51 5.30 12.15
CA TRP A 106 7.41 5.28 13.12
C TRP A 106 6.25 4.40 12.66
N ASN A 107 5.85 4.49 11.39
CA ASN A 107 4.80 3.65 10.84
C ASN A 107 5.19 2.17 10.85
N THR A 108 6.42 1.83 10.47
CA THR A 108 6.95 0.47 10.56
C THR A 108 6.93 -0.04 12.00
N TYR A 109 7.38 0.78 12.97
CA TYR A 109 7.32 0.43 14.38
C TYR A 109 5.89 0.09 14.84
N LEU A 110 4.91 0.94 14.52
CA LEU A 110 3.51 0.73 14.89
C LEU A 110 2.94 -0.57 14.30
N LEU A 111 3.25 -0.85 13.03
CA LEU A 111 2.83 -2.08 12.36
C LEU A 111 3.41 -3.31 13.07
N LEU A 112 4.71 -3.32 13.34
CA LEU A 112 5.37 -4.46 14.01
C LEU A 112 4.84 -4.68 15.43
N ARG A 113 4.52 -3.60 16.17
CA ARG A 113 3.87 -3.70 17.49
C ARG A 113 2.49 -4.33 17.37
N ARG A 114 1.69 -3.91 16.38
CA ARG A 114 0.35 -4.43 16.14
C ARG A 114 0.37 -5.92 15.79
N GLU A 115 1.32 -6.32 14.94
CA GLU A 115 1.51 -7.71 14.52
C GLU A 115 2.28 -8.57 15.55
N LYS A 116 2.62 -7.99 16.72
CA LYS A 116 3.32 -8.68 17.83
C LYS A 116 4.60 -9.39 17.37
N VAL A 117 5.35 -8.77 16.48
CA VAL A 117 6.61 -9.35 15.97
C VAL A 117 7.60 -9.56 17.11
N ILE A 118 8.10 -10.80 17.24
CA ILE A 118 9.08 -11.19 18.25
C ILE A 118 10.46 -11.21 17.60
N GLN A 119 11.38 -10.45 18.19
CA GLN A 119 12.77 -10.35 17.73
C GLN A 119 13.70 -11.23 18.54
N GLY A 120 14.74 -11.70 17.87
CA GLY A 120 15.75 -12.62 18.36
C GLY A 120 15.76 -13.91 17.55
N LEU A 121 16.79 -14.72 17.80
CA LEU A 121 16.90 -16.05 17.22
C LEU A 121 15.69 -16.95 17.55
N PRO A 122 15.25 -17.82 16.60
CA PRO A 122 14.28 -18.85 16.88
C PRO A 122 14.73 -19.75 18.05
N THR A 123 13.80 -20.15 18.92
CA THR A 123 14.08 -21.10 20.01
C THR A 123 14.72 -22.38 19.46
N GLY A 124 15.88 -22.76 20.01
CA GLY A 124 16.63 -23.97 19.62
C GLY A 124 17.78 -23.76 18.63
N SER A 125 17.90 -22.59 18.00
CA SER A 125 18.99 -22.33 17.03
C SER A 125 20.38 -22.17 17.68
N GLY A 126 20.46 -21.75 18.95
CA GLY A 126 21.66 -21.76 19.80
C GLY A 126 22.82 -20.84 19.38
N GLN A 127 22.98 -20.56 18.09
CA GLN A 127 24.06 -19.78 17.49
C GLN A 127 23.52 -18.85 16.39
N LEU A 128 24.22 -17.74 16.17
CA LEU A 128 23.95 -16.89 15.02
C LEU A 128 24.39 -17.60 13.74
N PRO A 129 23.60 -17.57 12.66
CA PRO A 129 24.03 -18.06 11.36
C PRO A 129 25.24 -17.29 10.84
N ASN A 130 26.06 -17.93 10.00
CA ASN A 130 27.22 -17.30 9.40
C ASN A 130 26.77 -16.20 8.42
N ALA A 131 27.04 -14.93 8.74
CA ALA A 131 26.67 -13.79 7.92
C ALA A 131 27.28 -13.84 6.50
N MET A 132 28.46 -14.45 6.33
CA MET A 132 29.11 -14.58 5.01
C MET A 132 28.34 -15.52 4.07
N ARG A 133 27.61 -16.50 4.62
CA ARG A 133 26.78 -17.40 3.82
C ARG A 133 25.66 -16.64 3.10
N PHE A 134 25.05 -15.67 3.77
CA PHE A 134 23.98 -14.85 3.18
C PHE A 134 24.51 -13.83 2.16
N VAL A 135 25.78 -13.41 2.27
CA VAL A 135 26.42 -12.55 1.25
C VAL A 135 26.49 -13.25 -0.11
N GLU A 136 26.58 -14.59 -0.08
CA GLU A 136 26.63 -15.47 -1.25
C GLU A 136 25.24 -15.96 -1.69
N GLU A 137 24.17 -15.72 -0.91
CA GLU A 137 22.82 -16.19 -1.22
C GLU A 137 22.17 -15.32 -2.32
N GLU A 138 21.91 -15.94 -3.47
CA GLU A 138 21.20 -15.35 -4.63
C GLU A 138 19.83 -14.78 -4.23
N GLU A 139 19.22 -15.34 -3.19
CA GLU A 139 17.89 -14.98 -2.68
C GLU A 139 17.77 -13.51 -2.27
N TYR A 140 18.82 -12.88 -1.72
CA TYR A 140 18.78 -11.44 -1.40
C TYR A 140 18.78 -10.58 -2.68
N VAL A 141 19.57 -10.96 -3.69
CA VAL A 141 19.62 -10.24 -4.97
C VAL A 141 18.31 -10.40 -5.71
N GLU A 142 17.73 -11.61 -5.72
CA GLU A 142 16.40 -11.87 -6.27
C GLU A 142 15.32 -11.08 -5.55
N TRP A 143 15.32 -11.05 -4.22
CA TRP A 143 14.39 -10.24 -3.43
C TRP A 143 14.51 -8.74 -3.75
N LEU A 144 15.74 -8.22 -3.86
CA LEU A 144 15.99 -6.82 -4.18
C LEU A 144 15.52 -6.47 -5.60
N LEU A 145 15.81 -7.34 -6.57
CA LEU A 145 15.33 -7.22 -7.95
C LEU A 145 13.81 -7.35 -8.06
N GLN A 146 13.19 -8.20 -7.24
CA GLN A 146 11.74 -8.34 -7.17
C GLN A 146 11.09 -7.09 -6.57
N MET A 147 11.69 -6.51 -5.51
CA MET A 147 11.25 -5.25 -4.92
C MET A 147 11.36 -4.08 -5.92
N ASP A 148 12.49 -3.98 -6.64
CA ASP A 148 12.67 -3.00 -7.72
C ASP A 148 11.69 -3.24 -8.89
N GLY A 149 11.41 -4.51 -9.19
CA GLY A 149 10.45 -4.93 -10.22
C GLY A 149 8.99 -4.62 -9.87
N LEU A 150 8.60 -4.73 -8.59
CA LEU A 150 7.30 -4.29 -8.09
C LEU A 150 7.13 -2.77 -8.24
N ASP A 151 8.24 -2.04 -8.14
CA ASP A 151 8.27 -0.59 -8.22
C ASP A 151 8.30 -0.06 -9.67
N MET A 152 8.92 -0.79 -10.59
CA MET A 152 8.81 -0.59 -12.05
C MET A 152 7.49 -1.13 -12.62
N GLY A 153 6.84 -2.06 -11.92
CA GLY A 153 5.46 -2.46 -12.18
C GLY A 153 4.46 -1.33 -11.95
N SER A 154 4.83 -0.26 -11.24
CA SER A 154 3.96 0.90 -10.99
C SER A 154 3.94 1.93 -12.14
N THR A 155 4.96 2.00 -13.00
CA THR A 155 4.88 2.79 -14.24
C THR A 155 4.06 2.09 -15.33
N ARG A 156 3.83 0.77 -15.19
CA ARG A 156 2.83 0.01 -15.97
C ARG A 156 1.49 -0.19 -15.28
N ARG A 157 1.36 0.09 -13.99
CA ARG A 157 0.06 0.35 -13.36
C ARG A 157 -0.34 1.80 -13.65
N ARG A 158 -0.72 2.05 -14.91
CA ARG A 158 -1.89 2.92 -15.12
C ARG A 158 -2.95 2.35 -14.21
N TYR A 159 -3.33 3.09 -13.16
CA TYR A 159 -4.56 2.83 -12.43
C TYR A 159 -5.63 2.42 -13.46
N PRO A 160 -6.29 1.24 -13.33
CA PRO A 160 -7.42 0.93 -14.21
C PRO A 160 -8.61 1.88 -13.98
N PHE A 161 -8.49 2.82 -13.04
CA PHE A 161 -9.59 3.49 -12.38
C PHE A 161 -10.16 4.75 -13.06
N ARG A 162 -9.85 4.99 -14.35
CA ARG A 162 -10.57 6.01 -15.14
C ARG A 162 -11.34 5.40 -16.30
N GLY A 163 -10.77 4.41 -16.99
CA GLY A 163 -11.46 3.68 -18.06
C GLY A 163 -12.57 2.76 -17.52
N PHE A 164 -12.32 2.04 -16.43
CA PHE A 164 -13.32 1.12 -15.85
C PHE A 164 -14.55 1.86 -15.32
N SER A 165 -14.38 3.02 -14.68
CA SER A 165 -15.51 3.85 -14.24
C SER A 165 -16.33 4.40 -15.41
N VAL A 166 -15.69 4.76 -16.53
CA VAL A 166 -16.41 5.23 -17.73
C VAL A 166 -17.13 4.07 -18.42
N ILE A 167 -16.54 2.88 -18.51
CA ILE A 167 -17.20 1.70 -19.10
C ILE A 167 -18.36 1.24 -18.20
N ILE A 168 -18.17 1.20 -16.88
CA ILE A 168 -19.25 0.90 -15.93
C ILE A 168 -20.37 1.94 -16.07
N LEU A 169 -20.06 3.23 -16.19
CA LEU A 169 -21.07 4.26 -16.41
C LEU A 169 -21.79 4.09 -17.76
N LEU A 170 -21.06 3.81 -18.84
CA LEU A 170 -21.59 3.60 -20.19
C LEU A 170 -22.44 2.33 -20.33
N VAL A 171 -22.24 1.32 -19.49
CA VAL A 171 -23.07 0.10 -19.49
C VAL A 171 -24.24 0.24 -18.51
N LEU A 172 -23.99 0.71 -17.28
CA LEU A 172 -25.02 0.78 -16.25
C LEU A 172 -26.07 1.85 -16.54
N LEU A 173 -25.69 2.99 -17.14
CA LEU A 173 -26.64 4.07 -17.44
C LEU A 173 -27.69 3.66 -18.49
N PRO A 174 -27.35 3.12 -19.68
CA PRO A 174 -28.35 2.66 -20.63
C PRO A 174 -29.13 1.45 -20.10
N CYS A 175 -28.51 0.55 -19.33
CA CYS A 175 -29.25 -0.52 -18.66
C CYS A 175 -30.31 0.06 -17.70
N PHE A 176 -29.94 1.01 -16.84
CA PHE A 176 -30.87 1.66 -15.92
C PHE A 176 -32.00 2.39 -16.67
N LEU A 177 -31.68 3.13 -17.74
CA LEU A 177 -32.69 3.81 -18.55
C LEU A 177 -33.64 2.84 -19.26
N MET A 178 -33.13 1.71 -19.76
CA MET A 178 -33.95 0.64 -20.33
C MET A 178 -34.89 0.02 -19.29
N TRP A 179 -34.38 -0.31 -18.10
CA TRP A 179 -35.19 -0.83 -17.00
C TRP A 179 -36.26 0.17 -16.55
N ALA A 180 -35.91 1.45 -16.41
CA ALA A 180 -36.85 2.52 -16.06
C ALA A 180 -37.93 2.70 -17.15
N TYR A 181 -37.59 2.60 -18.43
CA TYR A 181 -38.54 2.68 -19.53
C TYR A 181 -39.52 1.50 -19.53
N ILE A 182 -39.02 0.27 -19.38
CA ILE A 182 -39.87 -0.94 -19.30
C ILE A 182 -40.78 -0.86 -18.08
N PHE A 183 -40.23 -0.52 -16.92
CA PHE A 183 -41.01 -0.43 -15.68
C PHE A 183 -42.06 0.69 -15.77
N GLY A 184 -41.70 1.85 -16.30
CA GLY A 184 -42.63 2.95 -16.55
C GLY A 184 -43.76 2.57 -17.50
N ARG A 185 -43.47 1.86 -18.60
CA ARG A 185 -44.47 1.31 -19.53
C ARG A 185 -45.41 0.32 -18.84
N CYS A 186 -44.87 -0.58 -18.01
CA CYS A 186 -45.68 -1.54 -17.25
C CYS A 186 -46.59 -0.84 -16.23
N VAL A 187 -46.08 0.16 -15.52
CA VAL A 187 -46.88 0.95 -14.57
C VAL A 187 -47.96 1.75 -15.29
N LEU A 188 -47.66 2.38 -16.42
CA LEU A 188 -48.65 3.07 -17.26
C LEU A 188 -49.73 2.12 -17.76
N LEU A 189 -49.37 0.95 -18.29
CA LEU A 189 -50.33 -0.07 -18.72
C LEU A 189 -51.18 -0.59 -17.56
N PHE A 190 -50.57 -0.75 -16.38
CA PHE A 190 -51.29 -1.17 -15.18
C PHE A 190 -52.29 -0.09 -14.72
N LEU A 191 -51.87 1.18 -14.73
CA LEU A 191 -52.73 2.31 -14.38
C LEU A 191 -53.84 2.51 -15.42
N GLU A 192 -53.55 2.36 -16.70
CA GLU A 192 -54.53 2.42 -17.80
C GLU A 192 -55.55 1.29 -17.69
N LYS A 193 -55.11 0.05 -17.44
CA LYS A 193 -56.02 -1.07 -17.14
C LYS A 193 -56.86 -0.80 -15.91
N ARG A 194 -56.29 -0.28 -14.82
CA ARG A 194 -57.05 0.09 -13.61
C ARG A 194 -58.04 1.21 -13.86
N TYR A 195 -57.69 2.20 -14.69
CA TYR A 195 -58.56 3.31 -15.05
C TYR A 195 -59.74 2.82 -15.91
N LEU A 196 -59.49 1.96 -16.89
CA LEU A 196 -60.54 1.32 -17.69
C LEU A 196 -61.45 0.42 -16.85
N LEU A 197 -60.89 -0.39 -15.94
CA LEU A 197 -61.69 -1.23 -15.03
C LEU A 197 -62.58 -0.36 -14.13
N ARG A 198 -62.03 0.73 -13.57
CA ARG A 198 -62.77 1.66 -12.69
C ARG A 198 -63.84 2.45 -13.43
N ARG A 199 -63.63 2.72 -14.72
CA ARG A 199 -64.63 3.35 -15.60
C ARG A 199 -65.75 2.37 -15.94
N HIS A 200 -65.44 1.09 -16.15
CA HIS A 200 -66.45 0.06 -16.43
C HIS A 200 -67.32 -0.21 -15.21
N THR A 201 -66.73 -0.36 -14.01
CA THR A 201 -67.49 -0.57 -12.78
C THR A 201 -68.38 0.63 -12.43
N ARG A 202 -67.94 1.88 -12.69
CA ARG A 202 -68.82 3.05 -12.51
C ARG A 202 -70.00 3.08 -13.48
N LEU A 203 -69.80 2.64 -14.72
CA LEU A 203 -70.87 2.58 -15.72
C LEU A 203 -71.89 1.47 -15.41
N GLU A 204 -71.45 0.35 -14.84
CA GLU A 204 -72.35 -0.69 -14.33
C GLU A 204 -73.09 -0.26 -13.06
N ASP A 205 -72.42 0.40 -12.10
CA ASP A 205 -73.07 0.91 -10.89
C ASP A 205 -74.11 2.00 -11.20
N ASP A 206 -73.83 2.95 -12.11
CA ASP A 206 -74.80 3.98 -12.54
C ASP A 206 -76.01 3.36 -13.32
N MET A 207 -75.84 2.21 -13.96
CA MET A 207 -76.96 1.47 -14.58
C MET A 207 -77.77 0.66 -13.56
N ASN A 208 -77.19 0.27 -12.42
CA ASN A 208 -77.87 -0.53 -11.40
C ASN A 208 -78.57 0.32 -10.31
N ASP A 209 -78.03 1.49 -9.96
CA ASP A 209 -78.62 2.39 -8.94
C ASP A 209 -79.93 3.06 -9.39
N ASN A 210 -80.20 3.09 -10.70
CA ASN A 210 -81.50 3.55 -11.22
C ASN A 210 -82.63 2.53 -11.05
N ASN A 211 -82.34 1.28 -10.66
CA ASN A 211 -83.38 0.24 -10.53
C ASN A 211 -83.81 -0.09 -9.10
N ASP A 212 -83.07 0.31 -8.06
CA ASP A 212 -83.28 -0.27 -6.71
C ASP A 212 -83.59 0.72 -5.57
N THR A 213 -83.87 2.00 -5.84
CA THR A 213 -84.24 2.96 -4.77
C THR A 213 -85.72 3.34 -4.77
N CYS A 214 -86.61 2.38 -4.49
CA CYS A 214 -87.99 2.66 -4.05
C CYS A 214 -88.62 1.46 -3.32
N SER A 215 -88.12 1.09 -2.13
CA SER A 215 -88.95 0.42 -1.12
C SER A 215 -88.36 0.41 0.30
N GLY A 216 -89.00 1.16 1.21
CA GLY A 216 -89.43 0.64 2.52
C GLY A 216 -88.54 0.83 3.75
N THR A 217 -88.90 1.80 4.60
CA THR A 217 -89.29 1.65 6.03
C THR A 217 -89.53 3.07 6.60
N LYS A 218 -90.61 3.39 7.31
CA LYS A 218 -91.59 2.64 8.10
C LYS A 218 -93.01 3.14 7.83
#